data_AF-A0A536MIZ8-F1
#
_entry.id   AF-A0A536MIZ8-F1
#
_cell.length_a   1.000
_cell.length_b   1.000
_cell.length_c   1.000
_cell.angle_alpha   90.00
_cell.angle_beta   90.00
_cell.angle_gamma   90.00
#
_symmetry.space_group_name_H-M   'P 1'
#
loop_
_entity.id
_entity.type
_entity.pdbx_description
1 polymer ?
#
loop_
_entity_poly.entity_id
_entity_poly.type
_entity_poly.pdbx_seq_one_letter_code
_entity_poly.pdbx_strand_id
1 'polypeptide(L)'
;MSAELRTLETAIADFDREADDDFVDTRRLSAAIDRLQGKLCRVVAAARKRGDHLLAGQSACSWVAAQCQMSKTTAADRLCVGEQLRNLPGIAEALSAGQIGYQATAVICHLSEQVGRSGSTSIKTIGSVTPSAFP
;
A
#
# COMPACT_ATOMS: atom_id res chain seq x y z
N MET A 1 14.92 -15.39 8.87
CA MET A 1 13.44 -15.38 8.90
C MET A 1 12.99 -14.85 10.25
N SER A 2 12.11 -13.85 10.32
CA SER A 2 11.72 -13.23 11.60
C SER A 2 10.93 -14.22 12.45
N ALA A 3 11.09 -14.17 13.78
CA ALA A 3 10.39 -15.09 14.67
C ALA A 3 8.87 -14.88 14.61
N GLU A 4 8.46 -13.62 14.47
CA GLU A 4 7.08 -13.18 14.39
C GLU A 4 6.38 -13.70 13.13
N LEU A 5 7.10 -13.81 12.00
CA LEU A 5 6.52 -14.35 10.77
C LEU A 5 6.25 -15.85 10.92
N ARG A 6 7.18 -16.60 11.53
CA ARG A 6 6.96 -18.02 11.81
C ARG A 6 5.77 -18.25 12.73
N THR A 7 5.62 -17.45 13.78
CA THR A 7 4.46 -17.54 14.67
C THR A 7 3.15 -17.30 13.92
N LEU A 8 3.12 -16.31 13.02
CA LEU A 8 1.94 -16.06 12.19
C LEU A 8 1.65 -17.22 11.23
N GLU A 9 2.67 -17.78 10.59
CA GLU A 9 2.53 -18.94 9.69
C GLU A 9 1.95 -20.17 10.42
N THR A 10 2.42 -20.45 11.64
CA THR A 10 1.86 -21.51 12.49
C THR A 10 0.41 -21.22 12.85
N ALA A 11 0.09 -19.99 13.29
CA ALA A 11 -1.29 -19.63 13.63
C ALA A 11 -2.26 -19.73 12.44
N ILE A 12 -1.80 -19.40 11.23
CA ILE A 12 -2.58 -19.59 10.00
C ILE A 12 -2.81 -21.08 9.73
N ALA A 13 -1.77 -21.90 9.84
CA ALA A 13 -1.87 -23.35 9.61
C ALA A 13 -2.77 -24.06 10.64
N ASP A 14 -2.79 -23.59 11.88
CA ASP A 14 -3.67 -24.12 12.92
C ASP A 14 -5.11 -23.67 12.67
N PHE A 15 -5.33 -22.39 12.33
CA PHE A 15 -6.66 -21.88 11.96
C PHE A 15 -7.26 -22.64 10.77
N ASP A 16 -6.50 -22.87 9.71
CA ASP A 16 -6.93 -23.62 8.52
C ASP A 16 -7.31 -25.09 8.82
N ARG A 17 -6.65 -25.70 9.82
CA ARG A 17 -6.89 -27.10 10.21
C ARG A 17 -8.07 -27.26 11.17
N GLU A 18 -8.25 -26.29 12.08
CA GLU A 18 -9.11 -26.43 13.26
C GLU A 18 -10.40 -25.62 13.18
N ALA A 19 -10.44 -24.55 12.37
CA ALA A 19 -11.64 -23.73 12.24
C ALA A 19 -12.73 -24.50 11.47
N ASP A 20 -13.94 -24.46 12.01
CA ASP A 20 -15.13 -24.93 11.31
C ASP A 20 -15.70 -23.77 10.50
N ASP A 21 -15.65 -23.88 9.17
CA ASP A 21 -16.08 -22.86 8.21
C ASP A 21 -17.53 -22.38 8.45
N ASP A 22 -18.40 -23.24 8.98
CA ASP A 22 -19.80 -22.89 9.28
C ASP A 22 -19.92 -21.88 10.44
N PHE A 23 -18.89 -21.77 11.28
CA PHE A 23 -18.86 -20.90 12.47
C PHE A 23 -17.84 -19.76 12.38
N VAL A 24 -17.11 -19.64 11.27
CA VAL A 24 -16.17 -18.52 11.07
C VAL A 24 -16.93 -17.25 10.72
N ASP A 25 -16.76 -16.21 11.55
CA ASP A 25 -17.25 -14.87 11.25
C ASP A 25 -16.49 -14.29 10.04
N THR A 26 -17.18 -14.22 8.89
CA THR A 26 -16.64 -13.73 7.62
C THR A 26 -16.10 -12.30 7.73
N ARG A 27 -16.75 -11.43 8.51
CA ARG A 27 -16.33 -10.03 8.65
C ARG A 27 -15.02 -9.94 9.43
N ARG A 28 -14.90 -10.72 10.51
CA ARG A 28 -13.67 -10.76 11.32
C ARG A 28 -12.51 -11.36 10.55
N LEU A 29 -12.75 -12.42 9.78
CA LEU A 29 -11.73 -13.01 8.91
C LEU A 29 -11.28 -12.02 7.83
N SER A 30 -12.23 -11.35 7.14
CA SER A 30 -11.91 -10.31 6.15
C SER A 30 -11.04 -9.20 6.74
N ALA A 31 -11.41 -8.68 7.92
CA ALA A 31 -10.65 -7.62 8.58
C ALA A 31 -9.22 -8.07 8.94
N ALA A 32 -9.03 -9.32 9.36
CA ALA A 32 -7.71 -9.88 9.63
C ALA A 32 -6.87 -9.96 8.34
N ILE A 33 -7.46 -10.43 7.23
CA ILE A 33 -6.81 -10.48 5.92
C ILE A 33 -6.43 -9.07 5.44
N ASP A 34 -7.35 -8.12 5.52
CA ASP A 34 -7.14 -6.72 5.13
C ASP A 34 -5.97 -6.08 5.92
N ARG A 35 -5.88 -6.36 7.22
CA ARG A 35 -4.77 -5.92 8.07
C ARG A 35 -3.43 -6.54 7.63
N LEU A 36 -3.42 -7.83 7.30
CA LEU A 36 -2.22 -8.51 6.78
C LEU A 36 -1.81 -7.99 5.41
N GLN A 37 -2.77 -7.69 4.54
CA GLN A 37 -2.54 -7.03 3.26
C GLN A 37 -1.91 -5.64 3.44
N GLY A 38 -2.39 -4.85 4.40
CA GLY A 38 -1.76 -3.59 4.79
C GLY A 38 -0.33 -3.77 5.32
N LYS A 39 -0.09 -4.79 6.15
CA LYS A 39 1.26 -5.14 6.64
C LYS A 39 2.20 -5.50 5.49
N LEU A 40 1.74 -6.30 4.52
CA LEU A 40 2.51 -6.64 3.32
C LEU A 40 2.93 -5.38 2.55
N CYS A 41 2.01 -4.43 2.35
CA CYS A 41 2.32 -3.16 1.68
C CYS A 41 3.45 -2.39 2.38
N ARG A 42 3.43 -2.34 3.72
CA ARG A 42 4.51 -1.70 4.51
C ARG A 42 5.83 -2.46 4.37
N VAL A 43 5.80 -3.80 4.34
CA VAL A 43 6.99 -4.65 4.19
C VAL A 43 7.62 -4.46 2.80
N VAL A 44 6.84 -4.45 1.72
CA VAL A 44 7.38 -4.23 0.37
C VAL A 44 7.91 -2.80 0.19
N ALA A 45 7.27 -1.80 0.79
CA ALA A 45 7.80 -0.43 0.79
C ALA A 45 9.11 -0.30 1.59
N ALA A 46 9.26 -1.06 2.68
CA ALA A 46 10.52 -1.13 3.42
C ALA A 46 11.61 -1.84 2.59
N ALA A 47 11.29 -2.95 1.91
CA ALA A 47 12.21 -3.66 1.03
C ALA A 47 12.66 -2.81 -0.16
N ARG A 48 11.73 -2.04 -0.76
CA ARG A 48 12.07 -1.04 -1.78
C ARG A 48 13.07 -0.01 -1.24
N LYS A 49 12.83 0.53 -0.04
CA LYS A 49 13.71 1.52 0.60
C LYS A 49 15.11 0.96 0.91
N ARG A 50 15.21 -0.32 1.27
CA ARG A 50 16.49 -1.01 1.48
C ARG A 50 17.25 -1.29 0.18
N GLY A 51 16.57 -1.28 -0.96
CA GLY A 51 17.18 -1.55 -2.25
C GLY A 51 17.23 -3.04 -2.62
N ASP A 52 16.43 -3.90 -1.98
CA ASP A 52 16.42 -5.36 -2.23
C ASP A 52 16.22 -5.70 -3.72
N HIS A 53 15.36 -4.93 -4.40
CA HIS A 53 15.13 -5.05 -5.85
C HIS A 53 16.35 -4.67 -6.71
N LEU A 54 17.17 -3.72 -6.26
CA LEU A 54 18.40 -3.31 -6.96
C LEU A 54 19.46 -4.42 -6.86
N LEU A 55 19.56 -5.09 -5.71
CA LEU A 55 20.44 -6.25 -5.53
C LEU A 55 20.06 -7.40 -6.47
N ALA A 56 18.77 -7.53 -6.80
CA ALA A 56 18.25 -8.49 -7.75
C ALA A 56 18.34 -8.03 -9.23
N GLY A 57 18.82 -6.81 -9.51
CA GLY A 57 18.88 -6.24 -10.86
C GLY A 57 17.48 -6.00 -11.49
N GLN A 58 16.46 -5.81 -10.66
CA GLN A 58 15.07 -5.68 -11.09
C GLN A 58 14.49 -4.31 -10.74
N SER A 59 13.47 -3.88 -11.48
CA SER A 59 12.62 -2.79 -11.00
C SER A 59 11.87 -3.22 -9.74
N ALA A 60 11.53 -2.27 -8.87
CA ALA A 60 10.79 -2.57 -7.63
C ALA A 60 9.49 -3.34 -7.90
N CYS A 61 8.76 -2.97 -8.97
CA CYS A 61 7.53 -3.62 -9.37
C CYS A 61 7.75 -5.08 -9.83
N SER A 62 8.74 -5.33 -10.70
CA SER A 62 9.07 -6.69 -11.15
C SER A 62 9.55 -7.57 -9.99
N TRP A 63 10.33 -7.01 -9.07
CA TRP A 63 10.80 -7.72 -7.89
C TRP A 63 9.64 -8.11 -6.97
N VAL A 64 8.75 -7.18 -6.63
CA VAL A 64 7.57 -7.49 -5.80
C VAL A 64 6.66 -8.50 -6.49
N ALA A 65 6.41 -8.36 -7.79
CA ALA A 65 5.62 -9.31 -8.56
C ALA A 65 6.17 -10.74 -8.46
N ALA A 66 7.50 -10.89 -8.55
CA ALA A 66 8.18 -12.18 -8.38
C ALA A 66 8.12 -12.69 -6.93
N GLN A 67 8.44 -11.85 -5.95
CA GLN A 67 8.47 -12.28 -4.54
C GLN A 67 7.09 -12.63 -3.98
N CYS A 68 6.05 -11.94 -4.45
CA CYS A 68 4.68 -12.10 -3.93
C CYS A 68 3.76 -12.84 -4.90
N GLN A 69 4.29 -13.45 -5.97
CA GLN A 69 3.55 -14.26 -6.94
C GLN A 69 2.29 -13.57 -7.46
N MET A 70 2.44 -12.33 -7.93
CA MET A 70 1.32 -11.49 -8.37
C MET A 70 1.62 -10.75 -9.67
N SER A 71 0.58 -10.16 -10.26
CA SER A 71 0.75 -9.32 -11.45
C SER A 71 1.59 -8.07 -11.14
N LYS A 72 2.22 -7.49 -12.17
CA LYS A 72 2.94 -6.22 -12.04
C LYS A 72 2.01 -5.06 -11.65
N THR A 73 0.76 -5.07 -12.12
CA THR A 73 -0.23 -4.06 -11.72
C THR A 73 -0.51 -4.14 -10.22
N THR A 74 -0.81 -5.34 -9.72
CA THR A 74 -1.01 -5.56 -8.29
C THR A 74 0.23 -5.18 -7.48
N ALA A 75 1.44 -5.51 -7.97
CA ALA A 75 2.68 -5.13 -7.32
C ALA A 75 2.88 -3.60 -7.24
N ALA A 76 2.52 -2.87 -8.31
CA ALA A 76 2.54 -1.41 -8.32
C ALA A 76 1.58 -0.83 -7.28
N ASP A 77 0.37 -1.38 -7.17
CA ASP A 77 -0.62 -0.97 -6.16
C ASP A 77 -0.06 -1.18 -4.75
N ARG A 78 0.51 -2.36 -4.47
CA ARG A 78 1.12 -2.67 -3.15
C ARG A 78 2.24 -1.68 -2.79
N LEU A 79 3.04 -1.28 -3.78
CA LEU A 79 4.11 -0.30 -3.60
C LEU A 79 3.58 1.11 -3.36
N CYS A 80 2.54 1.54 -4.09
CA CYS A 80 1.90 2.83 -3.88
C CYS A 80 1.26 2.91 -2.50
N VAL A 81 0.41 1.93 -2.14
CA VAL A 81 -0.24 1.85 -0.83
C VAL A 81 0.78 1.81 0.30
N GLY A 82 1.85 1.02 0.16
CA GLY A 82 2.89 0.93 1.17
C GLY A 82 3.62 2.25 1.45
N GLU A 83 3.80 3.08 0.43
CA GLU A 83 4.37 4.42 0.57
C GLU A 83 3.36 5.41 1.16
N GLN A 84 2.13 5.44 0.64
CA GLN A 84 1.10 6.38 1.05
C GLN A 84 0.57 6.14 2.47
N LEU A 85 0.51 4.90 2.93
CA LEU A 85 0.08 4.59 4.31
C LEU A 85 0.95 5.25 5.39
N ARG A 86 2.20 5.62 5.08
CA ARG A 86 3.06 6.39 6.01
C ARG A 86 2.64 7.86 6.10
N ASN A 87 2.07 8.39 5.01
CA ASN A 87 1.61 9.77 4.91
C ASN A 87 0.15 9.94 5.33
N LEU A 88 -0.59 8.83 5.45
CA LEU A 88 -2.02 8.80 5.80
C LEU A 88 -2.25 7.97 7.08
N PRO A 89 -1.80 8.42 8.26
CA PRO A 89 -1.86 7.63 9.49
C PRO A 89 -3.28 7.26 9.90
N GLY A 90 -4.27 8.14 9.69
CA GLY A 90 -5.68 7.84 9.98
C GLY A 90 -6.25 6.69 9.11
N ILE A 91 -5.81 6.59 7.85
CA ILE A 91 -6.18 5.48 6.97
C ILE A 91 -5.49 4.19 7.43
N ALA A 92 -4.22 4.26 7.82
CA ALA A 92 -3.49 3.12 8.34
C ALA A 92 -4.11 2.57 9.64
N GLU A 93 -4.59 3.45 10.51
CA GLU A 93 -5.30 3.10 11.74
C GLU A 93 -6.66 2.47 11.44
N ALA A 94 -7.46 3.10 10.58
CA ALA A 94 -8.78 2.58 10.18
C ALA A 94 -8.68 1.17 9.55
N LEU A 95 -7.68 0.93 8.68
CA LEU A 95 -7.42 -0.39 8.13
C LEU A 95 -7.00 -1.39 9.22
N SER A 96 -6.14 -0.97 10.16
CA SER A 96 -5.66 -1.83 11.24
C SER A 96 -6.77 -2.19 12.24
N ALA A 97 -7.77 -1.31 12.39
CA ALA A 97 -8.96 -1.49 13.20
C ALA A 97 -10.10 -2.24 12.47
N GLY A 98 -9.94 -2.58 11.18
CA GLY A 98 -10.98 -3.23 10.38
C GLY A 98 -12.19 -2.33 10.07
N GLN A 99 -12.02 -1.00 10.18
CA GLN A 99 -13.06 -0.01 9.84
C GLN A 99 -13.18 0.19 8.33
N ILE A 100 -12.08 -0.01 7.60
CA ILE A 100 -12.02 0.00 6.14
C ILE A 100 -11.27 -1.23 5.64
N GLY A 101 -11.66 -1.76 4.48
CA GLY A 101 -10.95 -2.85 3.83
C GLY A 101 -9.74 -2.38 3.01
N TYR A 102 -8.93 -3.33 2.54
CA TYR A 102 -7.74 -3.03 1.74
C TYR A 102 -8.10 -2.36 0.40
N GLN A 103 -9.17 -2.78 -0.26
CA GLN A 103 -9.56 -2.20 -1.56
C GLN A 103 -9.92 -0.72 -1.44
N ALA A 104 -10.69 -0.34 -0.41
CA ALA A 104 -10.99 1.06 -0.11
C ALA A 104 -9.72 1.85 0.22
N THR A 105 -8.82 1.25 1.01
CA THR A 105 -7.50 1.83 1.31
C THR A 105 -6.70 2.11 0.04
N ALA A 106 -6.68 1.16 -0.91
CA ALA A 106 -5.93 1.30 -2.15
C ALA A 106 -6.43 2.48 -2.99
N VAL A 107 -7.75 2.61 -3.15
CA VAL A 107 -8.38 3.75 -3.85
C VAL A 107 -7.97 5.08 -3.21
N ILE A 108 -8.06 5.18 -1.88
CA ILE A 108 -7.68 6.41 -1.14
C ILE A 108 -6.19 6.74 -1.34
N CYS A 109 -5.32 5.74 -1.27
CA CYS A 109 -3.88 5.94 -1.47
C CYS A 109 -3.55 6.43 -2.88
N HIS A 110 -4.16 5.83 -3.91
CA HIS A 110 -3.97 6.29 -5.29
C HIS A 110 -4.51 7.70 -5.53
N LEU A 111 -5.66 8.04 -4.94
CA LEU A 111 -6.18 9.41 -5.01
C LEU A 111 -5.22 10.40 -4.34
N SER A 112 -4.71 10.07 -3.16
CA SER A 112 -3.71 10.89 -2.45
C SER A 112 -2.43 11.09 -3.27
N GLU A 113 -1.92 10.02 -3.91
CA GLU A 113 -0.77 10.10 -4.81
C GLU A 113 -1.04 11.06 -5.99
N GLN A 114 -2.21 10.96 -6.62
CA GLN A 114 -2.59 11.82 -7.75
C GLN A 114 -2.74 13.28 -7.33
N VAL A 115 -3.39 13.55 -6.19
CA VAL A 115 -3.54 14.91 -5.65
C VAL A 115 -2.16 15.51 -5.31
N GLY A 116 -1.26 14.75 -4.69
CA GLY A 116 0.11 15.17 -4.42
C GLY A 116 0.91 15.51 -5.69
N ARG A 117 0.69 14.77 -6.78
CA ARG A 117 1.33 15.05 -8.09
C ARG A 117 0.76 16.31 -8.75
N SER A 118 -0.56 16.49 -8.71
CA SER A 118 -1.24 17.65 -9.30
C SER A 118 -0.95 18.95 -8.53
N GLY A 119 -0.88 18.89 -7.20
CA GLY A 119 -0.52 20.04 -6.35
C GLY A 119 0.92 20.53 -6.55
N SER A 120 1.82 19.66 -7.02
CA SER A 120 3.20 20.03 -7.39
C SER A 120 3.30 20.68 -8.79
N THR A 121 2.25 20.58 -9.61
CA THR A 121 2.28 20.98 -11.04
C THR A 121 1.65 22.36 -11.32
N SER A 122 1.30 23.18 -10.32
CA SER A 122 0.81 24.55 -10.60
C SER A 122 1.10 25.56 -9.50
N ILE A 123 2.33 26.11 -9.52
CA ILE A 123 2.59 27.56 -9.53
C ILE A 123 3.84 27.78 -10.41
N LYS A 124 3.70 27.72 -11.74
CA LYS A 124 4.67 28.32 -12.66
C LYS A 124 3.94 29.33 -13.55
N THR A 125 4.16 30.59 -13.19
CA THR A 125 4.13 31.79 -14.04
C THR A 125 2.82 32.10 -14.76
N ILE A 126 1.96 32.91 -14.13
CA ILE A 126 1.19 33.89 -14.89
C ILE A 126 2.07 35.14 -14.97
N GLY A 127 2.58 35.41 -16.16
CA GLY A 127 3.50 36.52 -16.41
C GLY A 127 2.92 37.86 -16.01
N SER A 128 3.79 38.71 -15.46
CA SER A 128 3.56 40.14 -15.28
C SER A 128 3.21 40.78 -16.62
N VAL A 129 1.93 41.05 -16.86
CA VAL A 129 1.50 41.94 -17.93
C VAL A 129 1.72 43.36 -17.41
N THR A 130 2.80 44.00 -17.85
CA THR A 130 2.97 45.45 -17.76
C THR A 130 2.00 46.11 -18.75
N PRO A 131 1.09 47.00 -18.32
CA PRO A 131 0.30 47.76 -19.28
C PRO A 131 1.19 48.82 -19.91
N SER A 132 1.54 48.63 -21.18
CA SER A 132 2.16 49.67 -22.01
C SER A 132 1.17 50.79 -22.27
N ALA A 133 1.62 52.01 -22.07
CA ALA A 133 0.94 53.25 -22.40
C ALA A 133 0.33 53.25 -23.80
N PHE A 134 -0.86 53.82 -23.92
CA PHE A 134 -1.40 54.39 -25.15
C PHE A 134 -1.68 55.88 -24.88
N PRO A 135 -1.59 56.74 -25.93
CA PRO A 135 -1.15 58.13 -25.86
C PRO A 135 -2.17 59.10 -25.23
#